data_AF-B8HNE4-F1
#
_entry.id   AF-B8HNE4-F1
#
_cell.length_a   1.000
_cell.length_b   1.000
_cell.length_c   1.000
_cell.angle_alpha   90.00
_cell.angle_beta   90.00
_cell.angle_gamma   90.00
#
_symmetry.space_group_name_H-M   'P 1'
#
loop_
_entity.id
_entity.type
_entity.pdbx_description
1 polymer ?
#
loop_
_entity_poly.entity_id
_entity_poly.type
_entity_poly.pdbx_seq_one_letter_code
_entity_poly.pdbx_strand_id
1 'polypeptide(L)'
;MGNLIAADSTLTLSSSVSSALAATIAKAFKDNGVHTLTAIERRNFYRWQCDRLGLDVYSFPLDYLETRDGRLILYPNQRATDQLRKHRGLSVRIVSREMVDDLAIVTAECCDRDGRITQAMGTAEMTDKFGKPLTAALRATALMKADTRARRRATLAACGLDSEEEGRLIAAQTYDPPNDV
;
A
#
# COMPACT_ATOMS: atom_id res chain seq x y z
N MET A 1 -12.64 18.58 -54.18
CA MET A 1 -13.15 17.20 -54.09
C MET A 1 -12.40 16.53 -52.94
N GLY A 2 -13.05 16.44 -51.78
CA GLY A 2 -12.51 15.76 -50.60
C GLY A 2 -13.35 14.52 -50.30
N ASN A 3 -12.67 13.44 -49.91
CA ASN A 3 -13.09 12.51 -48.86
C ASN A 3 -12.08 11.35 -48.73
N LEU A 4 -12.23 10.62 -47.61
CA LEU A 4 -11.65 9.34 -47.18
C LEU A 4 -10.32 9.45 -46.40
N ILE A 5 -10.15 8.93 -45.17
CA ILE A 5 -10.98 8.16 -44.23
C ILE A 5 -10.44 8.48 -42.81
N ALA A 6 -11.36 8.71 -41.87
CA ALA A 6 -11.10 8.69 -40.44
C ALA A 6 -11.01 7.23 -39.93
N ALA A 7 -10.06 6.94 -39.05
CA ALA A 7 -10.10 5.77 -38.19
C ALA A 7 -9.57 6.17 -36.81
N ASP A 8 -10.38 6.96 -36.10
CA ASP A 8 -10.21 7.18 -34.67
C ASP A 8 -10.86 5.98 -33.96
N SER A 9 -10.04 5.00 -33.63
CA SER A 9 -10.46 3.79 -32.91
C SER A 9 -10.59 4.11 -31.42
N THR A 10 -11.60 4.89 -31.05
CA THR A 10 -12.04 4.99 -29.65
C THR A 10 -12.78 3.70 -29.30
N LEU A 11 -12.09 2.82 -28.58
CA LEU A 11 -12.68 1.68 -27.88
C LEU A 11 -13.80 2.18 -26.96
N THR A 12 -15.04 2.11 -27.42
CA THR A 12 -16.23 2.25 -26.58
C THR A 12 -16.30 1.04 -25.64
N LEU A 13 -15.65 1.15 -24.49
CA LEU A 13 -15.89 0.24 -23.37
C LEU A 13 -17.34 0.45 -22.90
N SER A 14 -18.14 -0.59 -23.12
CA SER A 14 -19.57 -0.72 -22.80
C SER A 14 -19.93 -0.18 -21.42
N SER A 15 -20.99 0.65 -21.36
CA SER A 15 -21.56 1.25 -20.14
C SER A 15 -21.86 0.25 -19.01
N SER A 16 -22.07 -1.03 -19.33
CA SER A 16 -22.30 -2.11 -18.36
C SER A 16 -21.06 -2.49 -17.53
N VAL A 17 -19.85 -2.32 -18.06
CA VAL A 17 -18.61 -2.60 -17.33
C VAL A 17 -18.38 -1.52 -16.27
N SER A 18 -18.76 -0.27 -16.59
CA SER A 18 -18.69 0.86 -15.66
C SER A 18 -19.66 0.71 -14.48
N SER A 19 -20.85 0.14 -14.68
CA SER A 19 -21.82 -0.03 -13.59
C SER A 19 -21.42 -1.14 -12.62
N ALA A 20 -20.87 -2.25 -13.11
CA ALA A 20 -20.38 -3.34 -12.27
C ALA A 20 -19.20 -2.92 -11.39
N LEU A 21 -18.24 -2.17 -11.94
CA LEU A 21 -17.13 -1.62 -11.17
C LEU A 21 -17.61 -0.63 -10.11
N ALA A 22 -18.58 0.23 -10.44
CA ALA A 22 -19.15 1.16 -9.46
C ALA A 22 -19.80 0.43 -8.27
N ALA A 23 -20.51 -0.67 -8.53
CA ALA A 23 -21.09 -1.51 -7.48
C ALA A 23 -20.01 -2.17 -6.59
N THR A 24 -18.95 -2.70 -7.21
CA THR A 24 -17.77 -3.22 -6.48
C THR A 24 -17.14 -2.17 -5.57
N ILE A 25 -16.92 -0.96 -6.09
CA ILE A 25 -16.35 0.16 -5.33
C ILE A 25 -17.27 0.52 -4.15
N ALA A 26 -18.57 0.66 -4.39
CA ALA A 26 -19.54 0.98 -3.34
C ALA A 26 -19.56 -0.07 -2.21
N LYS A 27 -19.51 -1.36 -2.57
CA LYS A 27 -19.43 -2.46 -1.61
C LYS A 27 -18.15 -2.40 -0.76
N ALA A 28 -17.00 -2.16 -1.41
CA ALA A 28 -15.73 -2.04 -0.71
C ALA A 28 -15.70 -0.87 0.30
N PHE A 29 -16.29 0.28 -0.07
CA PHE A 29 -16.40 1.43 0.83
C PHE A 29 -17.38 1.17 1.99
N LYS A 30 -18.51 0.50 1.72
CA LYS A 30 -19.49 0.16 2.74
C LYS A 30 -18.89 -0.75 3.82
N ASP A 31 -18.13 -1.76 3.40
CA ASP A 31 -17.57 -2.76 4.32
C ASP A 31 -16.19 -2.36 4.86
N ASN A 32 -15.71 -1.17 4.49
CA ASN A 32 -14.38 -0.64 4.79
C ASN A 32 -13.26 -1.68 4.55
N GLY A 33 -13.34 -2.36 3.40
CA GLY A 33 -12.45 -3.45 3.05
C GLY A 33 -12.94 -4.24 1.84
N VAL A 34 -12.22 -5.32 1.52
CA VAL A 34 -12.44 -6.14 0.34
C VAL A 34 -12.85 -7.57 0.69
N HIS A 35 -12.95 -7.94 1.96
CA HIS A 35 -13.25 -9.30 2.41
C HIS A 35 -14.58 -9.87 1.88
N THR A 36 -15.59 -9.02 1.65
CA THR A 36 -16.89 -9.43 1.11
C THR A 36 -16.91 -9.54 -0.42
N LEU A 37 -15.88 -9.03 -1.10
CA LEU A 37 -15.80 -9.04 -2.56
C LEU A 37 -15.48 -10.44 -3.08
N THR A 38 -16.10 -10.83 -4.18
CA THR A 38 -15.68 -12.01 -4.95
C THR A 38 -14.28 -11.79 -5.55
N ALA A 39 -13.59 -12.86 -5.96
CA ALA A 39 -12.28 -12.77 -6.60
C ALA A 39 -12.23 -11.80 -7.80
N ILE A 40 -13.28 -11.75 -8.62
CA ILE A 40 -13.36 -10.85 -9.79
C ILE A 40 -13.56 -9.40 -9.34
N GLU A 41 -14.47 -9.16 -8.39
CA GLU A 41 -14.69 -7.84 -7.78
C GLU A 41 -13.40 -7.33 -7.14
N ARG A 42 -12.70 -8.17 -6.37
CA ARG A 42 -11.46 -7.85 -5.69
C ARG A 42 -10.36 -7.44 -6.67
N ARG A 43 -10.18 -8.20 -7.76
CA ARG A 43 -9.26 -7.86 -8.85
C ARG A 43 -9.59 -6.50 -9.48
N ASN A 44 -10.86 -6.27 -9.79
CA ASN A 44 -11.30 -5.03 -10.41
C ASN A 44 -11.06 -3.83 -9.47
N PHE A 45 -11.34 -4.00 -8.18
CA PHE A 45 -11.08 -2.98 -7.16
C PHE A 45 -9.58 -2.71 -6.98
N TYR A 46 -8.75 -3.75 -6.96
CA TYR A 46 -7.29 -3.64 -6.91
C TYR A 46 -6.74 -2.80 -8.06
N ARG A 47 -7.15 -3.13 -9.29
CA ARG A 47 -6.74 -2.40 -10.49
C ARG A 47 -7.21 -0.96 -10.44
N TRP A 48 -8.49 -0.73 -10.10
CA TRP A 48 -9.04 0.62 -9.94
C TRP A 48 -8.26 1.45 -8.91
N GLN A 49 -7.87 0.87 -7.77
CA GLN A 49 -7.02 1.55 -6.79
C GLN A 49 -5.63 1.89 -7.34
N CYS A 50 -5.02 0.99 -8.12
CA CYS A 50 -3.73 1.26 -8.77
C CYS A 50 -3.86 2.40 -9.78
N ASP A 51 -4.87 2.36 -10.65
CA ASP A 51 -5.13 3.38 -11.66
C ASP A 51 -5.37 4.76 -11.00
N ARG A 52 -6.17 4.81 -9.93
CA ARG A 52 -6.44 6.04 -9.17
C ARG A 52 -5.18 6.64 -8.52
N LEU A 53 -4.26 5.79 -8.07
CA LEU A 53 -3.02 6.21 -7.42
C LEU A 53 -1.86 6.43 -8.41
N GLY A 54 -2.06 6.08 -9.69
CA GLY A 54 -1.01 6.13 -10.71
C GLY A 54 0.09 5.09 -10.48
N LEU A 55 -0.26 3.91 -9.96
CA LEU A 55 0.67 2.83 -9.66
C LEU A 55 0.69 1.79 -10.79
N ASP A 56 1.88 1.29 -11.12
CA ASP A 56 2.05 0.14 -12.00
C ASP A 56 1.54 -1.13 -11.31
N VAL A 57 0.45 -1.63 -11.86
CA VAL A 57 -0.26 -2.79 -11.34
C VAL A 57 0.58 -4.09 -11.43
N TYR A 58 1.48 -4.21 -12.41
CA TYR A 58 2.30 -5.41 -12.60
C TYR A 58 3.43 -5.54 -11.57
N SER A 59 3.72 -4.46 -10.85
CA SER A 59 4.66 -4.47 -9.74
C SER A 59 4.10 -5.08 -8.45
N PHE A 60 2.81 -5.42 -8.40
CA PHE A 60 2.08 -5.81 -7.18
C PHE A 60 2.29 -4.78 -6.04
N PRO A 61 1.85 -3.52 -6.23
CA PRO A 61 2.17 -2.43 -5.32
C PRO A 61 1.33 -2.45 -4.03
N LEU A 62 0.21 -3.17 -4.00
CA LEU A 62 -0.66 -3.30 -2.83
C LEU A 62 -0.66 -4.76 -2.35
N ASP A 63 -0.45 -4.96 -1.05
CA ASP A 63 -0.65 -6.23 -0.36
C ASP A 63 -2.04 -6.24 0.30
N TYR A 64 -2.42 -7.36 0.90
CA TYR A 64 -3.62 -7.43 1.72
C TYR A 64 -3.23 -7.34 3.21
N LEU A 65 -3.94 -6.54 3.98
CA LEU A 65 -3.81 -6.48 5.43
C LEU A 65 -5.08 -7.06 6.05
N GLU A 66 -4.93 -8.17 6.76
CA GLU A 66 -5.97 -8.74 7.60
C GLU A 66 -5.90 -8.08 8.97
N THR A 67 -6.85 -7.17 9.22
CA THR A 67 -6.96 -6.41 10.46
C THR A 67 -7.38 -7.30 11.62
N ARG A 68 -7.17 -6.83 12.86
CA ARG A 68 -7.59 -7.55 14.08
C ARG A 68 -9.10 -7.79 14.14
N ASP A 69 -9.89 -6.94 13.50
CA ASP A 69 -11.35 -7.05 13.45
C ASP A 69 -11.83 -8.03 12.35
N GLY A 70 -10.92 -8.73 11.68
CA GLY A 70 -11.24 -9.69 10.60
C GLY A 70 -11.51 -9.04 9.24
N ARG A 71 -11.39 -7.71 9.10
CA ARG A 71 -11.47 -7.05 7.79
C ARG A 71 -10.20 -7.31 6.98
N LEU A 72 -10.38 -7.53 5.68
CA LEU A 72 -9.28 -7.56 4.72
C LEU A 72 -9.25 -6.22 3.96
N ILE A 73 -8.13 -5.50 3.98
CA ILE A 73 -7.98 -4.21 3.29
C ILE A 73 -6.77 -4.23 2.34
N LEU A 74 -6.77 -3.36 1.31
CA LEU A 74 -5.58 -3.16 0.46
C LEU A 74 -4.58 -2.25 1.16
N TYR A 75 -3.33 -2.69 1.20
CA TYR A 75 -2.27 -2.05 1.96
C TYR A 75 -1.06 -1.74 1.06
N PRO A 76 -0.71 -0.46 0.84
CA PRO A 76 0.44 -0.10 0.00
C PRO A 76 1.75 -0.65 0.56
N ASN A 77 2.49 -1.39 -0.27
CA ASN A 77 3.78 -1.94 0.11
C ASN A 77 4.94 -1.02 -0.28
N GLN A 78 6.17 -1.50 -0.12
CA GLN A 78 7.37 -0.73 -0.44
C GLN A 78 7.37 -0.23 -1.89
N ARG A 79 6.95 -1.09 -2.85
CA ARG A 79 6.90 -0.77 -4.28
C ARG A 79 5.91 0.34 -4.59
N ALA A 80 4.74 0.35 -3.94
CA ALA A 80 3.80 1.48 -4.04
C ALA A 80 4.47 2.79 -3.60
N THR A 81 5.12 2.79 -2.43
CA THR A 81 5.71 4.04 -1.92
C THR A 81 6.92 4.52 -2.71
N ASP A 82 7.71 3.63 -3.31
CA ASP A 82 8.79 4.02 -4.23
C ASP A 82 8.23 4.72 -5.47
N GLN A 83 7.14 4.20 -6.03
CA GLN A 83 6.45 4.81 -7.16
C GLN A 83 5.82 6.16 -6.77
N LEU A 84 5.08 6.22 -5.66
CA LEU A 84 4.47 7.47 -5.17
C LEU A 84 5.53 8.57 -4.97
N ARG A 85 6.68 8.22 -4.37
CA ARG A 85 7.79 9.17 -4.20
C ARG A 85 8.28 9.73 -5.52
N LYS A 86 8.50 8.85 -6.52
CA LYS A 86 8.93 9.26 -7.86
C LYS A 86 7.88 10.15 -8.55
N HIS A 87 6.62 9.73 -8.56
CA HIS A 87 5.54 10.43 -9.28
C HIS A 87 5.21 11.78 -8.64
N ARG A 88 5.21 11.86 -7.32
CA ARG A 88 4.86 13.09 -6.57
C ARG A 88 6.07 13.94 -6.19
N GLY A 89 7.28 13.49 -6.50
CA GLY A 89 8.53 14.20 -6.18
C GLY A 89 8.75 14.37 -4.67
N LEU A 90 8.55 13.29 -3.92
CA LEU A 90 8.76 13.27 -2.48
C LEU A 90 10.17 12.79 -2.16
N SER A 91 10.85 13.47 -1.24
CA SER A 91 12.12 13.06 -0.67
C SER A 91 11.91 12.49 0.73
N VAL A 92 12.55 11.37 1.04
CA VAL A 92 12.44 10.74 2.36
C VAL A 92 13.83 10.49 2.95
N ARG A 93 14.03 10.90 4.21
CA ARG A 93 15.26 10.68 4.97
C ARG A 93 14.97 10.12 6.35
N ILE A 94 15.90 9.35 6.89
CA ILE A 94 15.84 8.93 8.29
C ILE A 94 16.45 10.02 9.15
N VAL A 95 15.72 10.45 10.18
CA VAL A 95 16.13 11.54 11.08
C VAL A 95 16.53 11.05 12.46
N SER A 96 16.03 9.89 12.89
CA SER A 96 16.42 9.26 14.16
C SER A 96 16.38 7.73 14.06
N ARG A 97 17.27 7.07 14.81
CA ARG A 97 17.23 5.64 15.12
C ARG A 97 17.53 5.47 16.59
N GLU A 98 16.55 5.00 17.34
CA GLU A 98 16.62 4.85 18.79
C GLU A 98 16.33 3.40 19.16
N MET A 99 16.97 2.94 20.22
CA MET A 99 16.72 1.66 20.86
C MET A 99 16.21 1.97 22.25
N VAL A 100 14.93 1.75 22.49
CA VAL A 100 14.28 1.97 23.78
C VAL A 100 13.76 0.62 24.25
N ASP A 101 14.32 0.14 25.36
CA ASP A 101 14.07 -1.21 25.88
C ASP A 101 14.29 -2.28 24.80
N ASP A 102 13.25 -3.07 24.51
CA ASP A 102 13.25 -4.12 23.49
C ASP A 102 12.69 -3.66 22.14
N LEU A 103 12.60 -2.34 21.89
CA LEU A 103 12.09 -1.77 20.66
C LEU A 103 13.15 -0.96 19.92
N ALA A 104 13.28 -1.21 18.62
CA ALA A 104 13.87 -0.23 17.71
C ALA A 104 12.79 0.71 17.21
N ILE A 105 13.08 2.00 17.31
CA ILE A 105 12.25 3.09 16.82
C ILE A 105 13.05 3.84 15.77
N VAL A 106 12.50 3.93 14.56
CA VAL A 106 13.11 4.68 13.45
C VAL A 106 12.16 5.79 13.04
N THR A 107 12.63 7.02 13.02
CA THR A 107 11.85 8.17 12.59
C THR A 107 12.29 8.59 11.20
N ALA A 108 11.33 8.65 10.27
CA ALA A 108 11.54 9.11 8.92
C ALA A 108 10.80 10.43 8.67
N GLU A 109 11.40 11.29 7.87
CA GLU A 109 10.84 12.54 7.42
C GLU A 109 10.64 12.48 5.91
N CYS A 110 9.45 12.89 5.46
CA CYS A 110 9.09 13.06 4.07
C CYS A 110 8.90 14.55 3.78
N CYS A 111 9.51 15.04 2.70
CA CYS A 111 9.40 16.41 2.22
C CYS A 111 8.87 16.40 0.78
N ASP A 112 7.85 17.20 0.48
CA ASP A 112 7.31 17.36 -0.87
C ASP A 112 8.00 18.49 -1.66
N ARG A 113 7.54 18.74 -2.88
CA ARG A 113 8.10 19.76 -3.77
C ARG A 113 7.87 21.19 -3.28
N ASP A 114 6.83 21.40 -2.48
CA ASP A 114 6.46 22.69 -1.93
C ASP A 114 7.16 22.95 -0.58
N GLY A 115 7.98 21.99 -0.12
CA GLY A 115 8.72 22.06 1.13
C GLY A 115 7.91 21.66 2.36
N ARG A 116 6.70 21.11 2.19
CA ARG A 116 5.91 20.60 3.31
C ARG A 116 6.57 19.35 3.86
N ILE A 117 6.73 19.32 5.18
CA ILE A 117 7.36 18.22 5.91
C ILE A 117 6.30 17.40 6.63
N THR A 118 6.45 16.08 6.61
CA THR A 118 5.67 15.13 7.42
C THR A 118 6.61 14.08 8.00
N GLN A 119 6.42 13.73 9.26
CA GLN A 119 7.23 12.72 9.94
C GLN A 119 6.38 11.52 10.35
N ALA A 120 7.00 10.35 10.35
CA ALA A 120 6.38 9.13 10.84
C ALA A 120 7.42 8.17 11.42
N MET A 121 6.96 7.27 12.30
CA MET A 121 7.82 6.29 12.97
C MET A 121 7.55 4.89 12.46
N GLY A 122 8.61 4.08 12.39
CA GLY A 122 8.56 2.65 12.19
C GLY A 122 9.20 1.94 13.37
N THR A 123 8.54 0.90 13.87
CA THR A 123 8.99 0.14 15.03
C THR A 123 9.19 -1.33 14.68
N ALA A 124 10.15 -1.96 15.37
CA ALA A 124 10.34 -3.40 15.36
C ALA A 124 10.78 -3.91 16.74
N GLU A 125 10.20 -5.04 17.15
CA GLU A 125 10.60 -5.76 18.36
C GLU A 125 11.99 -6.39 18.18
N MET A 126 12.80 -6.28 19.23
CA MET A 126 14.18 -6.76 19.31
C MET A 126 14.30 -8.04 20.15
N THR A 127 13.16 -8.63 20.47
CA THR A 127 12.99 -9.90 21.16
C THR A 127 12.26 -10.91 20.28
N ASP A 128 12.39 -12.19 20.62
CA ASP A 128 11.59 -13.26 20.04
C ASP A 128 10.20 -13.35 20.72
N LYS A 129 9.38 -14.28 20.25
CA LYS A 129 8.03 -14.54 20.81
C LYS A 129 8.01 -14.96 22.29
N PHE A 130 9.16 -15.27 22.88
CA PHE A 130 9.31 -15.63 24.29
C PHE A 130 9.97 -14.51 25.11
N GLY A 131 10.20 -13.34 24.52
CA GLY A 131 10.84 -12.20 25.17
C GLY A 131 12.37 -12.31 25.27
N LYS A 132 13.01 -13.25 24.55
CA LYS A 132 14.47 -13.37 24.55
C LYS A 132 15.09 -12.44 23.51
N PRO A 133 16.25 -11.81 23.79
CA PRO A 133 16.93 -10.97 22.80
C PRO A 133 17.21 -11.70 21.50
N LEU A 134 16.93 -11.05 20.37
CA LEU A 134 17.23 -11.58 19.04
C LEU A 134 18.75 -11.74 18.81
N THR A 135 19.11 -12.73 17.98
CA THR A 135 20.49 -12.88 17.50
C THR A 135 20.88 -11.69 16.61
N ALA A 136 22.19 -11.45 16.42
CA ALA A 136 22.68 -10.32 15.64
C ALA A 136 22.06 -10.24 14.22
N ALA A 137 21.92 -11.37 13.52
CA ALA A 137 21.31 -11.42 12.19
C ALA A 137 19.81 -11.07 12.20
N LEU A 138 19.08 -11.54 13.21
CA LEU A 138 17.66 -11.23 13.37
C LEU A 138 17.44 -9.77 13.78
N ARG A 139 18.31 -9.22 14.64
CA ARG A 139 18.32 -7.78 14.99
C ARG A 139 18.55 -6.89 13.76
N ALA A 140 19.52 -7.24 12.91
CA ALA A 140 19.75 -6.52 11.66
C ALA A 140 18.51 -6.51 10.77
N THR A 141 17.85 -7.67 10.63
CA THR A 141 16.60 -7.81 9.88
C THR A 141 15.46 -6.99 10.50
N ALA A 142 15.32 -7.00 11.82
CA ALA A 142 14.32 -6.21 12.54
C ALA A 142 14.54 -4.70 12.33
N LEU A 143 15.78 -4.23 12.41
CA LEU A 143 16.11 -2.82 12.15
C LEU A 143 15.79 -2.42 10.70
N MET A 144 16.11 -3.28 9.71
CA MET A 144 15.73 -3.04 8.31
C MET A 144 14.21 -2.95 8.12
N LYS A 145 13.43 -3.77 8.86
CA LYS A 145 11.97 -3.69 8.86
C LYS A 145 11.46 -2.38 9.46
N ALA A 146 12.00 -1.95 10.60
CA ALA A 146 11.65 -0.67 11.22
C ALA A 146 11.92 0.52 10.28
N ASP A 147 13.10 0.53 9.64
CA ASP A 147 13.49 1.55 8.67
C ASP A 147 12.58 1.60 7.43
N THR A 148 12.23 0.42 6.90
CA THR A 148 11.26 0.28 5.81
C THR A 148 9.87 0.78 6.22
N ARG A 149 9.40 0.42 7.42
CA ARG A 149 8.10 0.85 7.95
C ARG A 149 8.06 2.37 8.13
N ALA A 150 9.12 2.96 8.68
CA ALA A 150 9.21 4.41 8.89
C ALA A 150 9.11 5.18 7.57
N ARG A 151 9.93 4.83 6.57
CA ARG A 151 9.91 5.48 5.25
C ARG A 151 8.58 5.32 4.53
N ARG A 152 7.99 4.13 4.63
CA ARG A 152 6.67 3.84 4.05
C ARG A 152 5.60 4.73 4.66
N ARG A 153 5.51 4.77 6.00
CA ARG A 153 4.52 5.58 6.72
C ARG A 153 4.69 7.08 6.45
N ALA A 154 5.93 7.59 6.46
CA ALA A 154 6.18 9.00 6.17
C ALA A 154 5.74 9.37 4.73
N THR A 155 5.98 8.47 3.76
CA THR A 155 5.52 8.65 2.38
C THR A 155 3.99 8.67 2.29
N LEU A 156 3.32 7.68 2.91
CA LEU A 156 1.87 7.56 2.86
C LEU A 156 1.19 8.75 3.58
N ALA A 157 1.73 9.19 4.71
CA ALA A 157 1.24 10.35 5.44
C ALA A 157 1.33 11.63 4.60
N ALA A 158 2.47 11.86 3.94
CA ALA A 158 2.62 12.98 3.00
C ALA A 158 1.63 12.90 1.81
N CYS A 159 1.23 11.70 1.41
CA CYS A 159 0.25 11.49 0.35
C CYS A 159 -1.22 11.54 0.81
N GLY A 160 -1.50 11.64 2.11
CA GLY A 160 -2.84 11.53 2.68
C GLY A 160 -3.43 10.12 2.64
N LEU A 161 -2.57 9.09 2.65
CA LEU A 161 -2.92 7.67 2.50
C LEU A 161 -2.49 6.81 3.71
N ASP A 162 -1.99 7.41 4.79
CA ASP A 162 -1.59 6.63 5.96
C ASP A 162 -2.82 6.05 6.66
N SER A 163 -2.72 4.77 7.02
CA SER A 163 -3.74 4.04 7.76
C SER A 163 -3.12 3.49 9.03
N GLU A 164 -3.77 3.72 10.17
CA GLU A 164 -3.31 3.23 11.47
C GLU A 164 -3.72 1.78 11.75
N GLU A 165 -4.44 1.16 10.82
CA GLU A 165 -4.88 -0.23 10.91
C GLU A 165 -3.69 -1.18 11.08
N GLU A 166 -3.78 -2.03 12.11
CA GLU A 166 -2.79 -3.06 12.42
C GLU A 166 -3.34 -4.44 12.09
N GLY A 167 -2.46 -5.33 11.63
CA GLY A 167 -2.89 -6.64 11.18
C GLY A 167 -1.79 -7.51 10.62
N ARG A 168 -2.18 -8.66 10.10
CA ARG A 168 -1.31 -9.60 9.40
C ARG A 168 -1.21 -9.20 7.93
N LEU A 169 0.01 -8.97 7.45
CA LEU A 169 0.26 -8.72 6.04
C LEU A 169 0.27 -10.04 5.26
N ILE A 170 -0.48 -10.05 4.16
CA ILE A 170 -0.58 -11.15 3.20
C ILE A 170 -0.11 -10.60 1.86
N ALA A 171 1.03 -11.09 1.37
CA ALA A 171 1.61 -10.62 0.12
C ALA A 171 0.67 -10.95 -1.06
N ALA A 172 0.43 -9.97 -1.92
CA ALA A 172 -0.31 -10.21 -3.16
C ALA A 172 0.58 -11.00 -4.14
N GLN A 173 0.33 -12.31 -4.26
CA GLN A 173 0.98 -13.14 -5.30
C GLN A 173 0.19 -13.12 -6.61
N THR A 174 -1.10 -12.84 -6.51
CA THR A 174 -2.07 -12.68 -7.58
C THR A 174 -2.98 -11.51 -7.24
N TYR A 175 -3.74 -11.01 -8.21
CA TYR A 175 -4.82 -10.03 -7.99
C TYR A 175 -5.92 -10.50 -7.00
N ASP A 176 -5.82 -11.74 -6.55
CA ASP A 176 -6.66 -12.41 -5.56
C ASP A 176 -5.70 -12.98 -4.50
N PRO A 177 -5.89 -12.71 -3.20
CA PRO A 177 -5.08 -13.35 -2.17
C PRO A 177 -5.35 -14.87 -2.23
N PRO A 178 -4.34 -15.71 -1.97
CA PRO A 178 -4.54 -17.14 -1.94
C PRO A 178 -5.46 -17.49 -0.77
N ASN A 179 -6.63 -18.02 -1.12
CA ASN A 179 -7.64 -18.73 -0.32
C ASN A 179 -8.84 -17.89 0.13
N ASP A 180 -9.94 -18.01 -0.62
CA ASP A 180 -11.27 -18.15 -0.03
C ASP A 180 -11.22 -19.42 0.86
N VAL A 181 -11.15 -19.24 2.18
CA VAL A 181 -11.41 -20.30 3.18
C VAL A 181 -12.75 -20.00 3.82
#